data_AF-A0A7V6H3T5-F1
#
_entry.id   AF-A0A7V6H3T5-F1
#
_cell.length_a   1.000
_cell.length_b   1.000
_cell.length_c   1.000
_cell.angle_alpha   90.00
_cell.angle_beta   90.00
_cell.angle_gamma   90.00
#
_symmetry.space_group_name_H-M   'P 1'
#
loop_
_entity.id
_entity.type
_entity.pdbx_description
1 polymer ?
#
loop_
_entity_poly.entity_id
_entity_poly.type
_entity_poly.pdbx_seq_one_letter_code
_entity_poly.pdbx_strand_id
1 'polypeptide(L)'
;MVLNLDHCIGCYTCVVACKMFYGTRPGVDYNGVVPVEWDEFPNAKQRYQLPICMHCIDAPCVTVCPVKATYTSEEGVVLMDYDKCIGCGLCVTACPYDARTLVRDDVTNFEGVVLPHEEEASDRLNVVEKCTFCYGTVKNGGQPICTVHCPGVCRIFGDVDDPESEISKYIKEKNAVRVEGTHIWYVAPADMPKEFLPMTPVDAAKAKAAK
;
A
#
# COMPACT_ATOMS: atom_id res chain seq x y z
N MET A 1 -9.54 -1.92 2.34
CA MET A 1 -9.02 -2.99 1.46
C MET A 1 -8.77 -4.25 2.29
N VAL A 2 -9.13 -5.43 1.79
CA VAL A 2 -8.72 -6.73 2.36
C VAL A 2 -7.51 -7.26 1.59
N LEU A 3 -6.50 -7.71 2.31
CA LEU A 3 -5.33 -8.44 1.82
C LEU A 3 -5.44 -9.92 2.23
N ASN A 4 -5.83 -10.79 1.29
CA ASN A 4 -5.84 -12.23 1.52
C ASN A 4 -4.45 -12.82 1.25
N LEU A 5 -3.70 -13.04 2.33
CA LEU A 5 -2.35 -13.61 2.33
C LEU A 5 -2.34 -15.11 2.05
N ASP A 6 -3.47 -15.81 2.24
CA ASP A 6 -3.59 -17.24 1.94
C ASP A 6 -3.70 -17.50 0.43
N HIS A 7 -4.29 -16.57 -0.31
CA HIS A 7 -4.40 -16.65 -1.77
C HIS A 7 -3.16 -16.11 -2.50
N CYS A 8 -2.27 -15.39 -1.82
CA CYS A 8 -1.15 -14.73 -2.49
C CYS A 8 -0.11 -15.73 -2.97
N ILE A 9 0.10 -15.78 -4.29
CA ILE A 9 1.11 -16.63 -4.94
C ILE A 9 2.44 -15.92 -5.21
N GLY A 10 2.59 -14.66 -4.79
CA GLY A 10 3.85 -13.91 -4.99
C GLY A 10 4.20 -13.60 -6.44
N CYS A 11 3.21 -13.38 -7.31
CA CYS A 11 3.42 -13.15 -8.75
C CYS A 11 3.92 -11.73 -9.11
N TYR A 12 4.01 -10.80 -8.16
CA TYR A 12 4.39 -9.39 -8.36
C TYR A 12 3.51 -8.57 -9.32
N THR A 13 2.42 -9.12 -9.88
CA THR A 13 1.54 -8.39 -10.81
C THR A 13 0.98 -7.10 -10.21
N CYS A 14 0.64 -7.10 -8.91
CA CYS A 14 0.18 -5.89 -8.22
C CYS A 14 1.23 -4.78 -8.12
N VAL A 15 2.52 -5.12 -8.07
CA VAL A 15 3.64 -4.16 -8.07
C VAL A 15 3.79 -3.57 -9.46
N VAL A 16 3.93 -4.43 -10.47
CA VAL A 16 4.13 -4.02 -11.87
C VAL A 16 2.95 -3.21 -12.39
N ALA A 17 1.71 -3.67 -12.16
CA ALA A 17 0.52 -2.97 -12.64
C ALA A 17 0.38 -1.58 -11.98
N CYS A 18 0.71 -1.47 -10.68
CA CYS A 18 0.72 -0.17 -10.02
C CYS A 18 1.80 0.75 -10.56
N LYS A 19 3.01 0.24 -10.81
CA LYS A 19 4.11 0.99 -11.40
C LYS A 19 3.75 1.52 -12.79
N MET A 20 3.17 0.66 -13.64
CA MET A 20 2.73 1.04 -14.98
C MET A 20 1.59 2.06 -14.96
N PHE A 21 0.63 1.93 -14.04
CA PHE A 21 -0.49 2.86 -13.97
C PHE A 21 -0.08 4.25 -13.50
N TYR A 22 0.82 4.34 -12.51
CA TYR A 22 1.26 5.62 -11.96
C TYR A 22 2.52 6.18 -12.62
N GLY A 23 3.16 5.45 -13.53
CA GLY A 23 4.39 5.88 -14.17
C GLY A 23 5.59 6.00 -13.25
N THR A 24 5.56 5.36 -12.07
CA THR A 24 6.54 5.62 -11.01
C THR A 24 7.98 5.34 -11.45
N ARG A 25 8.90 6.21 -11.03
CA ARG A 25 10.34 6.09 -11.30
C ARG A 25 10.94 4.77 -10.78
N PRO A 26 12.09 4.33 -11.31
CA PRO A 26 12.85 3.22 -10.74
C PRO A 26 13.02 3.35 -9.22
N GLY A 27 12.79 2.26 -8.47
CA GLY A 27 12.89 2.24 -7.01
C GLY A 27 11.72 2.90 -6.25
N VAL A 28 10.77 3.54 -6.95
CA VAL A 28 9.53 4.05 -6.36
C VAL A 28 8.42 3.03 -6.56
N ASP A 29 8.10 2.26 -5.53
CA ASP A 29 7.04 1.25 -5.58
C ASP A 29 5.99 1.49 -4.49
N TYR A 30 4.72 1.48 -4.88
CA TYR A 30 3.60 1.72 -3.95
C TYR A 30 3.08 0.44 -3.28
N ASN A 31 3.49 -0.71 -3.82
CA ASN A 31 3.17 -2.04 -3.32
C ASN A 31 4.45 -2.85 -3.24
N GLY A 32 4.56 -3.71 -2.23
CA GLY A 32 5.57 -4.75 -2.18
C GLY A 32 4.96 -6.14 -2.09
N VAL A 33 5.83 -7.13 -2.30
CA VAL A 33 5.58 -8.55 -2.09
C VAL A 33 6.84 -9.07 -1.41
N VAL A 34 6.72 -9.49 -0.15
CA VAL A 34 7.87 -9.93 0.65
C VAL A 34 7.64 -11.40 1.04
N PRO A 35 8.48 -12.33 0.58
CA PRO A 35 8.36 -13.73 0.98
C PRO A 35 8.64 -13.85 2.48
N VAL A 36 7.85 -14.69 3.15
CA VAL A 36 8.05 -15.10 4.53
C VAL A 36 8.00 -16.61 4.59
N GLU A 37 8.91 -17.20 5.35
CA GLU A 37 9.10 -18.63 5.46
C GLU A 37 9.07 -19.03 6.93
N TRP A 38 8.48 -20.19 7.21
CA TRP A 38 8.50 -20.79 8.53
C TRP A 38 8.46 -22.31 8.44
N ASP A 39 8.71 -22.95 9.58
CA ASP A 39 9.01 -24.38 9.71
C ASP A 39 10.29 -24.78 8.96
N GLU A 40 10.67 -26.06 9.04
CA GLU A 40 11.87 -26.61 8.41
C GLU A 40 11.50 -27.74 7.43
N PHE A 41 12.35 -28.01 6.44
CA PHE A 41 12.15 -29.12 5.49
C PHE A 41 12.02 -30.46 6.25
N PRO A 42 11.02 -31.32 5.91
CA PRO A 42 10.14 -31.28 4.74
C PRO A 42 8.82 -30.50 4.93
N ASN A 43 8.62 -29.85 6.06
CA ASN A 43 7.38 -29.13 6.40
C ASN A 43 7.46 -27.61 6.17
N ALA A 44 8.55 -27.12 5.58
CA ALA A 44 8.76 -25.70 5.30
C ALA A 44 7.61 -25.12 4.48
N LYS A 45 7.16 -23.93 4.88
CA LYS A 45 6.07 -23.19 4.23
C LYS A 45 6.55 -21.82 3.83
N GLN A 46 5.96 -21.32 2.75
CA GLN A 46 6.19 -19.96 2.28
C GLN A 46 4.86 -19.29 1.99
N ARG A 47 4.76 -18.02 2.40
CA ARG A 47 3.72 -17.07 1.99
C ARG A 47 4.34 -15.72 1.70
N TYR A 48 3.50 -14.74 1.42
CA TYR A 48 3.94 -13.40 1.05
C TYR A 48 3.22 -12.35 1.87
N GLN A 49 3.97 -11.50 2.55
CA GLN A 49 3.47 -10.23 3.04
C GLN A 49 3.27 -9.26 1.88
N LEU A 50 2.24 -8.43 1.99
CA LEU A 50 1.88 -7.44 0.98
C LEU A 50 2.02 -6.03 1.57
N PRO A 51 3.25 -5.54 1.84
CA PRO A 51 3.44 -4.22 2.40
C PRO A 51 2.93 -3.15 1.43
N ILE A 52 2.07 -2.27 1.94
CA ILE A 52 1.46 -1.15 1.24
C ILE A 52 1.24 0.00 2.22
N CYS A 53 0.84 1.19 1.72
CA CYS A 53 0.29 2.20 2.61
C CYS A 53 -0.97 1.65 3.28
N MET A 54 -1.00 1.66 4.61
CA MET A 54 -2.13 1.13 5.37
C MET A 54 -3.32 2.10 5.45
N HIS A 55 -3.17 3.33 4.94
CA HIS A 55 -4.16 4.41 5.06
C HIS A 55 -4.69 4.48 6.50
N CYS A 56 -3.82 4.91 7.42
CA CYS A 56 -4.14 4.92 8.85
C CYS A 56 -5.27 5.91 9.13
N ILE A 57 -6.12 5.61 10.12
CA ILE A 57 -7.21 6.48 10.57
C ILE A 57 -6.62 7.75 11.19
N ASP A 58 -5.75 7.57 12.18
CA ASP A 58 -4.89 8.62 12.72
C ASP A 58 -3.51 8.49 12.09
N ALA A 59 -3.32 9.18 10.96
CA ALA A 59 -2.13 9.03 10.14
C ALA A 59 -0.99 9.94 10.64
N PRO A 60 0.07 9.40 11.27
CA PRO A 60 1.18 10.23 11.80
C PRO A 60 1.85 11.04 10.70
N CYS A 61 1.94 10.47 9.49
CA CYS A 61 2.45 11.13 8.31
C CYS A 61 1.65 12.38 7.89
N VAL A 62 0.33 12.44 8.16
CA VAL A 62 -0.51 13.63 7.95
C VAL A 62 -0.20 14.68 9.00
N THR A 63 -0.17 14.27 10.28
CA THR A 63 0.07 15.14 11.43
C THR A 63 1.41 15.89 11.36
N VAL A 64 2.47 15.25 10.87
CA VAL A 64 3.81 15.86 10.82
C VAL A 64 4.05 16.77 9.61
N CYS A 65 3.11 16.88 8.66
CA CYS A 65 3.34 17.64 7.43
C CYS A 65 3.16 19.15 7.68
N PRO A 66 4.23 19.98 7.60
CA PRO A 66 4.14 21.40 7.97
C PRO A 66 3.33 22.24 6.98
N VAL A 67 3.25 21.79 5.72
CA VAL A 67 2.57 22.47 4.61
C VAL A 67 1.24 21.83 4.22
N LYS A 68 0.80 20.82 5.00
CA LYS A 68 -0.46 20.08 4.74
C LYS A 68 -0.56 19.50 3.32
N ALA A 69 0.58 19.09 2.75
CA ALA A 69 0.67 18.40 1.47
C ALA A 69 0.19 16.94 1.53
N THR A 70 -0.03 16.39 2.72
CA THR A 70 -0.71 15.11 2.89
C THR A 70 -1.89 15.31 3.82
N TYR A 71 -3.01 14.67 3.48
CA TYR A 71 -4.30 14.87 4.13
C TYR A 71 -5.14 13.60 4.00
N THR A 72 -6.21 13.49 4.79
CA THR A 72 -7.18 12.39 4.72
C THR A 72 -8.42 12.88 4.00
N SER A 73 -8.89 12.14 2.99
CA SER A 73 -10.16 12.43 2.30
C SER A 73 -11.36 12.14 3.20
N GLU A 74 -12.56 12.56 2.78
CA GLU A 74 -13.81 12.27 3.49
C GLU A 74 -14.08 10.75 3.59
N GLU A 75 -13.65 9.98 2.58
CA GLU A 75 -13.75 8.51 2.55
C GLU A 75 -12.61 7.80 3.31
N GLY A 76 -11.77 8.53 4.05
CA GLY A 76 -10.69 7.95 4.86
C GLY A 76 -9.40 7.64 4.08
N VAL A 77 -9.30 8.04 2.82
CA VAL A 77 -8.09 7.79 2.03
C VAL A 77 -7.05 8.85 2.35
N VAL A 78 -5.91 8.44 2.93
CA VAL A 78 -4.75 9.32 3.03
C VAL A 78 -4.19 9.63 1.64
N LEU A 79 -4.06 10.89 1.26
CA LEU A 79 -3.66 11.39 -0.06
C LEU A 79 -2.43 12.31 -0.01
N MET A 80 -1.88 12.63 -1.18
CA MET A 80 -0.80 13.58 -1.40
C MET A 80 -1.27 14.66 -2.37
N ASP A 81 -1.01 15.91 -2.01
CA ASP A 81 -1.04 17.07 -2.88
C ASP A 81 0.42 17.37 -3.25
N TYR A 82 0.79 17.08 -4.50
CA TYR A 82 2.17 17.20 -4.96
C TYR A 82 2.60 18.67 -5.11
N ASP A 83 1.70 19.56 -5.48
CA ASP A 83 1.97 21.00 -5.65
C ASP A 83 2.31 21.68 -4.32
N LYS A 84 1.73 21.21 -3.21
CA LYS A 84 2.06 21.69 -1.86
C LYS A 84 3.31 21.04 -1.27
N CYS A 85 3.77 19.92 -1.84
CA CYS A 85 4.83 19.12 -1.21
C CYS A 85 6.20 19.80 -1.36
N ILE A 86 6.81 20.18 -0.25
CA ILE A 86 8.14 20.82 -0.23
C ILE A 86 9.31 19.82 -0.09
N GLY A 87 9.07 18.52 -0.26
CA GLY A 87 10.14 17.51 -0.24
C GLY A 87 10.89 17.29 1.09
N CYS A 88 10.37 17.79 2.22
CA CYS A 88 11.09 17.74 3.51
C CYS A 88 11.28 16.33 4.10
N GLY A 89 10.50 15.32 3.66
CA GLY A 89 10.66 13.93 4.10
C GLY A 89 10.15 13.59 5.50
N LEU A 90 9.64 14.54 6.29
CA LEU A 90 9.14 14.27 7.65
C LEU A 90 8.07 13.16 7.69
N CYS A 91 7.17 13.15 6.71
CA CYS A 91 6.11 12.14 6.60
C CYS A 91 6.64 10.75 6.23
N VAL A 92 7.82 10.65 5.59
CA VAL A 92 8.51 9.38 5.32
C VAL A 92 9.04 8.80 6.63
N THR A 93 9.78 9.60 7.40
CA THR A 93 10.31 9.18 8.71
C THR A 93 9.18 8.79 9.67
N ALA A 94 8.09 9.56 9.72
CA ALA A 94 6.96 9.30 10.59
C ALA A 94 6.08 8.11 10.18
N CYS A 95 6.21 7.58 8.96
CA CYS A 95 5.43 6.43 8.54
C CYS A 95 5.92 5.16 9.28
N PRO A 96 5.06 4.45 10.02
CA PRO A 96 5.48 3.25 10.75
C PRO A 96 5.69 2.03 9.82
N TYR A 97 5.23 2.13 8.57
CA TYR A 97 5.25 1.04 7.59
C TYR A 97 6.25 1.24 6.46
N ASP A 98 7.04 2.33 6.49
CA ASP A 98 7.95 2.72 5.39
C ASP A 98 7.27 2.80 4.01
N ALA A 99 5.96 3.07 4.00
CA ALA A 99 5.12 3.04 2.79
C ALA A 99 5.09 4.37 2.02
N ARG A 100 6.15 5.18 2.15
CA ARG A 100 6.27 6.50 1.51
C ARG A 100 7.69 6.66 0.98
N THR A 101 7.82 7.17 -0.22
CA THR A 101 9.11 7.37 -0.89
C THR A 101 9.28 8.84 -1.21
N LEU A 102 10.36 9.44 -0.71
CA LEU A 102 10.77 10.78 -1.15
C LEU A 102 11.56 10.64 -2.45
N VAL A 103 10.99 11.15 -3.54
CA VAL A 103 11.57 11.02 -4.87
C VAL A 103 12.59 12.13 -5.08
N ARG A 104 13.88 11.77 -5.08
CA ARG A 104 14.99 12.72 -5.30
C ARG A 104 15.75 12.48 -6.59
N ASP A 105 15.80 11.23 -7.02
CA ASP A 105 16.59 10.83 -8.17
C ASP A 105 15.78 11.05 -9.44
N ASP A 106 16.30 11.92 -10.31
CA ASP A 106 15.70 12.16 -11.63
C ASP A 106 16.13 11.07 -12.61
N VAL A 107 15.62 9.87 -12.37
CA VAL A 107 15.84 8.68 -13.20
C VAL A 107 14.54 8.22 -13.85
N THR A 108 14.64 7.75 -15.08
CA THR A 108 13.56 7.15 -15.88
C THR A 108 13.77 5.65 -16.01
N ASN A 109 12.74 4.87 -16.36
CA ASN A 109 12.92 3.41 -16.53
C ASN A 109 13.82 3.07 -17.73
N PHE A 110 13.89 3.95 -18.73
CA PHE A 110 14.90 3.93 -19.79
C PHE A 110 15.69 5.24 -19.74
N GLU A 111 17.00 5.14 -19.54
CA GLU A 111 17.87 6.30 -19.30
C GLU A 111 17.64 7.43 -20.33
N GLY A 112 17.22 8.61 -19.83
CA GLY A 112 16.99 9.80 -20.63
C GLY A 112 15.70 9.79 -21.47
N VAL A 113 14.85 8.77 -21.35
CA VAL A 113 13.59 8.64 -22.10
C VAL A 113 12.41 8.62 -21.13
N VAL A 114 11.50 9.57 -21.29
CA VAL A 114 10.18 9.56 -20.62
C VAL A 114 9.18 8.85 -21.52
N LEU A 115 8.65 7.72 -21.06
CA LEU A 115 7.62 6.98 -21.77
C LEU A 115 6.25 7.65 -21.58
N PRO A 116 5.27 7.43 -22.49
CA PRO A 116 3.95 8.06 -22.37
C PRO A 116 3.22 7.79 -21.05
N HIS A 117 3.43 6.64 -20.43
CA HIS A 117 2.81 6.31 -19.14
C HIS A 117 3.56 6.90 -17.92
N GLU A 118 4.74 7.48 -18.13
CA GLU A 118 5.58 8.11 -17.11
C GLU A 118 5.40 9.63 -17.05
N GLU A 119 4.77 10.24 -18.05
CA GLU A 119 4.65 11.70 -18.22
C GLU A 119 4.10 12.40 -16.98
N GLU A 120 3.07 11.84 -16.33
CA GLU A 120 2.50 12.43 -15.11
C GLU A 120 3.45 12.33 -13.91
N ALA A 121 4.28 11.28 -13.86
CA ALA A 121 5.22 11.05 -12.76
C ALA A 121 6.56 11.76 -13.00
N SER A 122 6.92 12.12 -14.23
CA SER A 122 8.16 12.85 -14.50
C SER A 122 8.18 14.21 -13.79
N ASP A 123 7.02 14.84 -13.61
CA ASP A 123 6.89 16.10 -12.88
C ASP A 123 6.95 15.95 -11.35
N ARG A 124 6.90 14.71 -10.82
CA ARG A 124 6.90 14.42 -9.38
C ARG A 124 8.31 14.27 -8.80
N LEU A 125 9.18 15.24 -9.08
CA LEU A 125 10.53 15.30 -8.48
C LEU A 125 10.53 16.14 -7.20
N ASN A 126 11.32 15.73 -6.21
CA ASN A 126 11.40 16.37 -4.88
C ASN A 126 10.08 16.38 -4.10
N VAL A 127 9.20 15.42 -4.37
CA VAL A 127 7.94 15.21 -3.64
C VAL A 127 7.89 13.81 -3.05
N VAL A 128 6.99 13.61 -2.09
CA VAL A 128 6.77 12.29 -1.48
C VAL A 128 5.64 11.58 -2.20
N GLU A 129 5.92 10.38 -2.71
CA GLU A 129 4.95 9.51 -3.34
C GLU A 129 4.56 8.34 -2.41
N LYS A 130 3.36 7.79 -2.62
CA LYS A 130 2.85 6.59 -1.91
C LYS A 130 1.59 6.07 -2.59
N CYS A 131 1.16 4.85 -2.22
CA CYS A 131 -0.14 4.33 -2.58
C CYS A 131 -1.27 5.32 -2.24
N THR A 132 -2.17 5.56 -3.19
CA THR A 132 -3.37 6.41 -3.01
C THR A 132 -4.67 5.62 -3.17
N PHE A 133 -4.63 4.29 -3.08
CA PHE A 133 -5.75 3.41 -3.44
C PHE A 133 -6.37 3.72 -4.82
N CYS A 134 -5.57 4.22 -5.78
CA CYS A 134 -6.10 4.67 -7.08
C CYS A 134 -7.30 5.60 -6.93
N TYR A 135 -7.26 6.53 -5.96
CA TYR A 135 -8.41 7.35 -5.56
C TYR A 135 -9.15 7.99 -6.73
N GLY A 136 -8.44 8.57 -7.71
CA GLY A 136 -9.06 9.13 -8.93
C GLY A 136 -9.83 8.09 -9.75
N THR A 137 -9.27 6.90 -9.95
CA THR A 137 -9.94 5.77 -10.61
C THR A 137 -11.18 5.34 -9.84
N VAL A 138 -11.08 5.23 -8.52
CA VAL A 138 -12.20 4.82 -7.65
C VAL A 138 -13.33 5.85 -7.69
N LYS A 139 -13.02 7.15 -7.63
CA LYS A 139 -14.04 8.22 -7.73
C LYS A 139 -14.76 8.22 -9.08
N ASN A 140 -14.13 7.68 -10.13
CA ASN A 140 -14.71 7.49 -11.45
C ASN A 140 -15.40 6.13 -11.63
N GLY A 141 -15.69 5.41 -10.54
CA GLY A 141 -16.40 4.12 -10.57
C GLY A 141 -15.53 2.91 -10.90
N GLY A 142 -14.22 3.09 -11.03
CA GLY A 142 -13.26 2.00 -11.22
C GLY A 142 -12.79 1.35 -9.92
N GLN A 143 -11.82 0.45 -10.03
CA GLN A 143 -11.18 -0.24 -8.91
C GLN A 143 -9.67 0.02 -8.91
N PRO A 144 -8.98 -0.12 -7.77
CA PRO A 144 -7.53 -0.05 -7.75
C PRO A 144 -6.89 -1.05 -8.70
N ILE A 145 -5.88 -0.61 -9.44
CA ILE A 145 -5.22 -1.44 -10.46
C ILE A 145 -4.60 -2.70 -9.85
N CYS A 146 -4.08 -2.61 -8.62
CA CYS A 146 -3.58 -3.78 -7.90
C CYS A 146 -4.68 -4.79 -7.53
N THR A 147 -5.94 -4.36 -7.45
CA THR A 147 -7.11 -5.25 -7.29
C THR A 147 -7.52 -5.85 -8.64
N VAL A 148 -7.63 -5.03 -9.68
CA VAL A 148 -8.05 -5.46 -11.03
C VAL A 148 -7.13 -6.54 -11.60
N HIS A 149 -5.81 -6.38 -11.44
CA HIS A 149 -4.83 -7.28 -12.06
C HIS A 149 -4.34 -8.40 -11.13
N CYS A 150 -4.94 -8.61 -9.96
CA CYS A 150 -4.49 -9.67 -9.06
C CYS A 150 -5.03 -11.04 -9.49
N PRO A 151 -4.21 -11.96 -10.04
CA PRO A 151 -4.70 -13.26 -10.51
C PRO A 151 -5.19 -14.15 -9.36
N GLY A 152 -4.63 -13.99 -8.16
CA GLY A 152 -5.06 -14.72 -6.96
C GLY A 152 -6.26 -14.10 -6.24
N VAL A 153 -6.79 -12.96 -6.72
CA VAL A 153 -7.87 -12.21 -6.06
C VAL A 153 -7.54 -11.94 -4.59
N CYS A 154 -6.29 -11.57 -4.32
CA CYS A 154 -5.76 -11.37 -2.98
C CYS A 154 -6.08 -9.98 -2.41
N ARG A 155 -6.54 -9.06 -3.26
CA ARG A 155 -6.77 -7.65 -2.91
C ARG A 155 -8.21 -7.30 -3.20
N ILE A 156 -9.05 -7.26 -2.18
CA ILE A 156 -10.47 -6.91 -2.30
C ILE A 156 -10.63 -5.47 -1.84
N PHE A 157 -11.20 -4.63 -2.69
CA PHE A 157 -11.38 -3.20 -2.42
C PHE A 157 -12.86 -2.83 -2.55
N GLY A 158 -13.30 -1.89 -1.72
CA GLY A 158 -14.69 -1.43 -1.69
C GLY A 158 -14.99 -0.66 -0.42
N ASP A 159 -16.23 -0.20 -0.34
CA ASP A 159 -16.79 0.46 0.84
C ASP A 159 -17.12 -0.58 1.92
N VAL A 160 -16.53 -0.44 3.10
CA VAL A 160 -16.74 -1.36 4.24
C VAL A 160 -17.93 -0.96 5.11
N ASP A 161 -18.46 0.24 4.91
CA ASP A 161 -19.63 0.74 5.65
C ASP A 161 -20.94 0.32 4.96
N ASP A 162 -20.90 0.06 3.64
CA ASP A 162 -22.00 -0.58 2.92
C ASP A 162 -22.00 -2.11 3.17
N PRO A 163 -23.01 -2.67 3.87
CA PRO A 163 -23.09 -4.10 4.15
C PRO A 163 -23.33 -4.96 2.90
N GLU A 164 -23.83 -4.38 1.81
CA GLU A 164 -24.10 -5.07 0.55
C GLU A 164 -22.90 -5.07 -0.41
N SER A 165 -21.84 -4.33 -0.09
CA SER A 165 -20.63 -4.32 -0.88
C SER A 165 -19.94 -5.69 -0.89
N GLU A 166 -19.24 -5.97 -1.98
CA GLU A 166 -18.47 -7.22 -2.14
C GLU A 166 -17.42 -7.38 -1.04
N ILE A 167 -16.76 -6.29 -0.63
CA ILE A 167 -15.75 -6.34 0.45
C ILE A 167 -16.39 -6.64 1.81
N SER A 168 -17.56 -6.08 2.13
CA SER A 168 -18.27 -6.32 3.39
C SER A 168 -18.76 -7.76 3.50
N LYS A 169 -19.27 -8.31 2.39
CA LYS A 169 -19.61 -9.73 2.27
C LYS A 169 -18.38 -10.62 2.44
N TYR A 170 -17.28 -10.28 1.77
CA TYR A 170 -16.02 -11.02 1.85
C TYR A 170 -15.42 -11.03 3.26
N ILE A 171 -15.45 -9.89 3.96
CA ILE A 171 -14.97 -9.77 5.35
C ILE A 171 -15.72 -10.75 6.26
N LYS A 172 -17.07 -10.80 6.14
CA LYS A 172 -17.91 -11.73 6.91
C LYS A 172 -17.64 -13.19 6.55
N GLU A 173 -17.58 -13.49 5.26
CA GLU A 173 -17.41 -14.87 4.78
C GLU A 173 -16.05 -15.46 5.18
N LYS A 174 -14.97 -14.68 5.05
CA LYS A 174 -13.60 -15.14 5.31
C LYS A 174 -13.09 -14.81 6.71
N ASN A 175 -13.93 -14.25 7.58
CA ASN A 175 -13.55 -13.76 8.91
C ASN A 175 -12.29 -12.88 8.84
N ALA A 176 -12.26 -11.95 7.88
CA ALA A 176 -11.10 -11.07 7.72
C ALA A 176 -10.92 -10.22 8.99
N VAL A 177 -9.67 -10.01 9.38
CA VAL A 177 -9.31 -9.25 10.59
C VAL A 177 -8.87 -7.85 10.20
N ARG A 178 -9.44 -6.82 10.82
CA ARG A 178 -8.99 -5.45 10.64
C ARG A 178 -7.68 -5.24 11.37
N VAL A 179 -6.70 -4.63 10.71
CA VAL A 179 -5.54 -4.08 11.41
C VAL A 179 -5.97 -2.82 12.12
N GLU A 180 -6.03 -2.88 13.46
CA GLU A 180 -6.50 -1.78 14.30
C GLU A 180 -5.80 -0.46 13.97
N GLY A 181 -6.56 0.63 13.90
CA GLY A 181 -6.05 1.96 13.53
C GLY A 181 -5.86 2.19 12.03
N THR A 182 -6.26 1.27 11.15
CA THR A 182 -6.06 1.39 9.69
C THR A 182 -7.31 1.08 8.86
N HIS A 183 -7.23 1.33 7.54
CA HIS A 183 -8.24 0.91 6.56
C HIS A 183 -7.90 -0.43 5.86
N ILE A 184 -6.97 -1.20 6.45
CA ILE A 184 -6.57 -2.52 5.96
C ILE A 184 -7.15 -3.64 6.81
N TRP A 185 -7.65 -4.64 6.11
CA TRP A 185 -8.08 -5.92 6.63
C TRP A 185 -7.18 -7.00 6.03
N TYR A 186 -7.06 -8.14 6.70
CA TYR A 186 -6.33 -9.27 6.15
C TYR A 186 -7.02 -10.60 6.43
N VAL A 187 -6.73 -11.58 5.58
CA VAL A 187 -7.00 -13.00 5.79
C VAL A 187 -5.64 -13.70 5.72
N ALA A 188 -5.35 -14.59 6.64
CA ALA A 188 -4.08 -15.30 6.71
C ALA A 188 -4.32 -16.82 6.88
N PRO A 189 -3.38 -17.67 6.42
CA PRO A 189 -3.40 -19.09 6.76
C PRO A 189 -3.45 -19.28 8.28
N ALA A 190 -4.16 -20.30 8.75
CA ALA A 190 -4.36 -20.55 10.17
C ALA A 190 -3.05 -20.84 10.93
N ASP A 191 -2.05 -21.35 10.23
CA ASP A 191 -0.74 -21.73 10.76
C ASP A 191 0.35 -20.67 10.51
N MET A 192 -0.02 -19.49 10.00
CA MET A 192 0.92 -18.39 9.78
C MET A 192 1.35 -17.76 11.13
N PRO A 193 2.66 -17.69 11.43
CA PRO A 193 3.16 -17.07 12.65
C PRO A 193 2.73 -15.59 12.79
N LYS A 194 2.44 -15.16 14.02
CA LYS A 194 1.88 -13.83 14.31
C LYS A 194 2.82 -12.69 13.93
N GLU A 195 4.12 -12.91 14.03
CA GLU A 195 5.17 -11.96 13.65
C GLU A 195 5.13 -11.61 12.15
N PHE A 196 4.54 -12.46 11.31
CA PHE A 196 4.36 -12.18 9.89
C PHE A 196 3.01 -11.55 9.55
N LEU A 197 2.11 -11.37 10.53
CA LEU A 197 0.84 -10.72 10.29
C LEU A 197 1.00 -9.19 10.23
N PRO A 198 0.17 -8.48 9.46
CA PRO A 198 0.19 -7.01 9.42
C PRO A 198 0.03 -6.40 10.81
N MET A 199 0.92 -5.47 11.17
CA MET A 199 0.99 -4.85 12.49
C MET A 199 0.13 -3.58 12.59
N THR A 200 -0.36 -3.28 13.80
CA THR A 200 -0.97 -1.99 14.12
C THR A 200 0.03 -0.84 13.91
N PRO A 201 -0.40 0.42 13.73
CA PRO A 201 0.52 1.54 13.59
C PRO A 201 1.49 1.67 14.77
N VAL A 202 1.01 1.38 15.98
CA VAL A 202 1.81 1.43 17.22
C VAL A 202 2.89 0.34 17.22
N ASP A 203 2.52 -0.90 16.91
CA ASP A 203 3.47 -2.01 16.93
C ASP A 203 4.47 -1.92 15.78
N ALA A 204 4.03 -1.47 14.60
CA ALA A 204 4.91 -1.18 13.48
C ALA A 204 5.91 -0.07 13.81
N ALA A 205 5.48 1.00 14.49
CA ALA A 205 6.38 2.06 14.95
C ALA A 205 7.43 1.54 15.95
N LYS A 206 7.02 0.70 16.91
CA LYS A 206 7.95 0.08 17.88
C LYS A 206 8.96 -0.83 17.18
N ALA A 207 8.50 -1.67 16.26
CA ALA A 207 9.37 -2.57 15.49
C ALA A 207 10.36 -1.79 14.63
N LYS A 208 9.94 -0.68 14.03
CA LYS A 208 10.82 0.22 13.25
C LYS A 208 11.87 0.90 14.13
N ALA A 209 11.50 1.36 15.32
CA ALA A 209 12.44 2.01 16.25
C ALA A 209 13.47 1.07 16.88
N ALA A 210 13.25 -0.25 16.79
CA ALA A 210 14.17 -1.27 17.31
C ALA A 210 15.24 -1.71 16.29
N LYS A 211 15.18 -1.22 15.04
CA LYS A 211 16.16 -1.47 13.98
C LYS A 211 17.22 -0.36 13.95
#